data_AF-A0A6C1E5J3-F1
#
_entry.id   AF-A0A6C1E5J3-F1
#
_cell.length_a   1.000
_cell.length_b   1.000
_cell.length_c   1.000
_cell.angle_alpha   90.00
_cell.angle_beta   90.00
_cell.angle_gamma   90.00
#
_symmetry.space_group_name_H-M   'P 1'
#
loop_
_entity.id
_entity.type
_entity.pdbx_description
1 polymer ?
#
loop_
_entity_poly.entity_id
_entity_poly.type
_entity_poly.pdbx_seq_one_letter_code
_entity_poly.pdbx_strand_id
1 'polypeptide(L)'
;MEQKEISECFAFIQFKNPALWKKTFQRKGEKVNVDNACTNGKGLKINPRENSKHIYEWVAPFKDGFLNNRSLFAHLEPVYNFICESKHKNFEDAVVLKELQSFSQDISIPDLNNWFLPRYKILLKVMSSKTQGANPKGISQVFQTLQALLVSHYSHRLDSDTSVKKTLVDVHVYNFIAKFLFNKILLKKNHNDPKWVRNFYHQENNNPPNDDVDCEILCSLHFTTVYSIINIQLIKIKTNQTLEPQLSEYISILKLIEHMFAIIESLIHVLIRLISRHEQVSINRKRAYCQVYLERELSLKRTYLRGFYNTVSAIPKEELQGLLKMVKIVILSLLEALERIEWKYFAAFLEKFPAYEISLQKKRAYIQAALLVTAERNLIARFRLSCCFNKTTGT
;
A
#
# COMPACT_ATOMS: atom_id res chain seq x y z
N MET A 1 -28.49 15.55 -3.66
CA MET A 1 -28.42 17.00 -3.38
C MET A 1 -28.20 17.69 -4.71
N GLU A 2 -29.26 18.27 -5.24
CA GLU A 2 -29.33 18.79 -6.61
C GLU A 2 -28.66 20.17 -6.70
N GLN A 3 -28.11 20.55 -7.86
CA GLN A 3 -27.41 21.83 -8.09
C GLN A 3 -28.19 23.08 -7.60
N LYS A 4 -29.51 22.96 -7.49
CA LYS A 4 -30.42 23.99 -7.00
C LYS A 4 -30.24 24.30 -5.50
N GLU A 5 -30.03 23.27 -4.68
CA GLU A 5 -29.85 23.42 -3.23
C GLU A 5 -28.52 24.12 -2.90
N ILE A 6 -27.47 23.84 -3.67
CA ILE A 6 -26.17 24.51 -3.54
C ILE A 6 -26.28 26.01 -3.91
N SER A 7 -27.02 26.32 -4.98
CA SER A 7 -27.28 27.71 -5.40
C SER A 7 -28.07 28.49 -4.36
N GLU A 8 -29.06 27.86 -3.74
CA GLU A 8 -29.86 28.47 -2.66
C GLU A 8 -29.02 28.70 -1.39
N CYS A 9 -28.14 27.76 -1.02
CA CYS A 9 -27.21 27.94 0.10
C CYS A 9 -26.24 29.11 -0.11
N PHE A 10 -25.70 29.29 -1.32
CA PHE A 10 -24.81 30.43 -1.60
C PHE A 10 -25.56 31.77 -1.62
N ALA A 11 -26.78 31.81 -2.16
CA ALA A 11 -27.63 33.00 -2.09
C ALA A 11 -27.98 33.38 -0.64
N PHE A 12 -28.22 32.39 0.22
CA PHE A 12 -28.51 32.62 1.64
C PHE A 12 -27.31 33.18 2.41
N ILE A 13 -26.10 32.70 2.12
CA ILE A 13 -24.85 33.21 2.71
C ILE A 13 -24.59 34.66 2.27
N GLN A 14 -24.83 34.98 0.99
CA GLN A 14 -24.71 36.33 0.45
C GLN A 14 -25.65 37.32 1.17
N PHE A 15 -26.89 36.90 1.46
CA PHE A 15 -27.90 37.76 2.09
C PHE A 15 -27.68 37.93 3.60
N LYS A 16 -27.36 36.85 4.32
CA LYS A 16 -27.25 36.89 5.79
C LYS A 16 -25.90 37.33 6.31
N ASN A 17 -24.82 37.19 5.55
CA ASN A 17 -23.48 37.57 6.02
C ASN A 17 -22.63 38.19 4.89
N PRO A 18 -22.96 39.42 4.46
CA PRO A 18 -22.31 40.08 3.32
C PRO A 18 -20.80 40.26 3.51
N ALA A 19 -20.35 40.40 4.76
CA ALA A 19 -18.94 40.52 5.11
C ALA A 19 -18.17 39.21 4.89
N LEU A 20 -18.80 38.06 5.18
CA LEU A 20 -18.23 36.75 4.92
C LEU A 20 -18.14 36.52 3.40
N TRP A 21 -19.22 36.79 2.66
CA TRP A 21 -19.26 36.71 1.20
C TRP A 21 -18.18 37.57 0.53
N LYS A 22 -18.04 38.83 0.94
CA LYS A 22 -16.98 39.71 0.44
C LYS A 22 -15.59 39.16 0.75
N LYS A 23 -15.34 38.62 1.95
CA LYS A 23 -14.04 37.99 2.28
C LYS A 23 -13.74 36.75 1.43
N THR A 24 -14.74 35.95 1.09
CA THR A 24 -14.55 34.73 0.27
C THR A 24 -14.15 35.06 -1.16
N PHE A 25 -14.61 36.20 -1.70
CA PHE A 25 -14.34 36.62 -3.09
C PHE A 25 -13.29 37.74 -3.23
N GLN A 26 -12.91 38.44 -2.16
CA GLN A 26 -11.88 39.49 -2.19
C GLN A 26 -10.44 38.97 -2.06
N ARG A 27 -10.20 37.68 -1.80
CA ARG A 27 -8.83 37.13 -1.75
C ARG A 27 -8.19 36.87 -3.13
N LYS A 28 -8.83 37.27 -4.22
CA LYS A 28 -8.19 37.42 -5.53
C LYS A 28 -8.58 38.76 -6.13
N GLY A 29 -7.58 39.60 -6.38
CA GLY A 29 -7.73 40.90 -7.04
C GLY A 29 -8.06 40.77 -8.51
N GLU A 30 -9.22 40.23 -8.85
CA GLU A 30 -9.83 40.32 -10.18
C GLU A 30 -11.28 40.79 -10.02
N LYS A 31 -11.59 41.94 -10.63
CA LYS A 31 -12.96 42.44 -10.77
C LYS A 31 -13.75 41.42 -11.60
N VAL A 32 -14.63 40.66 -10.96
CA VAL A 32 -15.60 39.82 -11.68
C VAL A 32 -16.77 40.71 -12.11
N ASN A 33 -16.84 41.02 -13.40
CA ASN A 33 -18.08 41.48 -14.03
C ASN A 33 -19.09 40.33 -14.01
N VAL A 34 -20.26 40.57 -13.44
CA VAL A 34 -21.27 39.54 -13.11
C VAL A 34 -22.20 39.20 -14.29
N ASP A 35 -22.00 39.76 -15.48
CA ASP A 35 -23.04 39.72 -16.53
C ASP A 35 -22.92 38.62 -17.60
N ASN A 36 -22.11 37.57 -17.44
CA ASN A 36 -22.05 36.48 -18.43
C ASN A 36 -22.31 35.07 -17.86
N ALA A 37 -23.16 34.96 -16.85
CA ALA A 37 -23.73 33.70 -16.42
C ALA A 37 -24.90 33.30 -17.34
N CYS A 38 -24.57 32.71 -18.50
CA CYS A 38 -25.37 31.75 -19.28
C CYS A 38 -24.96 31.83 -20.74
N THR A 39 -23.97 31.02 -21.15
CA THR A 39 -23.92 30.34 -22.45
C THR A 39 -22.58 29.61 -22.60
N ASN A 40 -22.64 28.42 -23.18
CA ASN A 40 -21.53 27.63 -23.73
C ASN A 40 -20.77 26.71 -22.77
N GLY A 41 -21.27 25.47 -22.69
CA GLY A 41 -20.46 24.31 -22.39
C GLY A 41 -19.35 24.13 -23.43
N LYS A 42 -18.14 24.58 -23.10
CA LYS A 42 -16.89 24.14 -23.71
C LYS A 42 -15.79 24.18 -22.64
N GLY A 43 -15.33 22.99 -22.26
CA GLY A 43 -14.06 22.73 -21.59
C GLY A 43 -13.82 23.53 -20.29
N LEU A 44 -14.05 22.89 -19.15
CA LEU A 44 -13.42 23.27 -17.89
C LEU A 44 -11.90 23.35 -18.09
N LYS A 45 -11.39 24.54 -18.40
CA LYS A 45 -9.98 24.90 -18.21
C LYS A 45 -9.80 25.04 -16.71
N ILE A 46 -9.48 23.92 -16.06
CA ILE A 46 -8.95 23.91 -14.70
C ILE A 46 -7.67 24.74 -14.76
N ASN A 47 -7.70 25.95 -14.18
CA ASN A 47 -6.50 26.75 -13.96
C ASN A 47 -5.84 26.18 -12.70
N PRO A 48 -4.73 25.41 -12.81
CA PRO A 48 -4.03 24.92 -11.63
C PRO A 48 -3.61 26.13 -10.78
N ARG A 49 -3.88 26.08 -9.47
CA ARG A 49 -3.26 27.02 -8.52
C ARG A 49 -1.75 26.95 -8.72
N GLU A 50 -1.00 28.03 -8.50
CA GLU A 50 0.44 28.09 -8.85
C GLU A 50 1.27 26.90 -8.32
N ASN A 51 0.90 26.32 -7.18
CA ASN A 51 1.51 25.10 -6.62
C ASN A 51 1.20 23.80 -7.39
N SER A 52 0.01 23.68 -8.01
CA SER A 52 -0.35 22.47 -8.76
C SER A 52 0.23 22.42 -10.17
N LYS A 53 0.89 23.46 -10.68
CA LYS A 53 1.64 23.37 -11.96
C LYS A 53 2.74 22.30 -11.91
N HIS A 54 3.39 22.14 -10.76
CA HIS A 54 4.49 21.20 -10.58
C HIS A 54 4.06 19.74 -10.73
N ILE A 55 2.86 19.33 -10.28
CA ILE A 55 2.43 17.95 -10.49
C ILE A 55 2.24 17.65 -11.99
N TYR A 56 1.76 18.62 -12.79
CA TYR A 56 1.64 18.47 -14.25
C TYR A 56 3.01 18.39 -14.93
N GLU A 57 4.00 19.14 -14.44
CA GLU A 57 5.40 19.06 -14.90
C GLU A 57 5.99 17.68 -14.59
N TRP A 58 5.77 17.16 -13.37
CA TRP A 58 6.33 15.87 -12.94
C TRP A 58 5.69 14.67 -13.61
N VAL A 59 4.43 14.77 -14.05
CA VAL A 59 3.80 13.74 -14.88
C VAL A 59 4.00 13.96 -16.37
N ALA A 60 4.71 15.01 -16.81
CA ALA A 60 4.97 15.25 -18.23
C ALA A 60 5.63 14.03 -18.93
N PRO A 61 6.60 13.32 -18.32
CA PRO A 61 7.15 12.10 -18.90
C PRO A 61 6.13 10.97 -19.04
N PHE A 62 5.03 11.02 -18.28
CA PHE A 62 3.94 10.04 -18.25
C PHE A 62 2.61 10.62 -18.74
N LYS A 63 2.63 11.72 -19.50
CA LYS A 63 1.45 12.52 -19.84
C LYS A 63 0.32 11.67 -20.44
N ASP A 64 0.64 10.78 -21.37
CA ASP A 64 -0.34 9.92 -22.04
C ASP A 64 -0.95 8.86 -21.10
N GLY A 65 -0.28 8.53 -20.00
CA GLY A 65 -0.77 7.63 -18.96
C GLY A 65 -1.59 8.34 -17.88
N PHE A 66 -1.12 9.49 -17.42
CA PHE A 66 -1.72 10.23 -16.30
C PHE A 66 -2.80 11.23 -16.75
N LEU A 67 -2.69 11.84 -17.92
CA LEU A 67 -3.66 12.83 -18.39
C LEU A 67 -4.72 12.25 -19.34
N ASN A 68 -4.75 10.92 -19.52
CA ASN A 68 -5.80 10.24 -20.30
C ASN A 68 -7.18 10.28 -19.62
N ASN A 69 -7.21 10.53 -18.31
CA ASN A 69 -8.44 10.80 -17.58
C ASN A 69 -8.18 11.99 -16.63
N ARG A 70 -8.53 13.18 -17.11
CA ARG A 70 -8.24 14.44 -16.39
C ARG A 70 -9.06 14.59 -15.12
N SER A 71 -10.28 14.03 -15.04
CA SER A 71 -11.07 14.10 -13.82
C SER A 71 -10.44 13.27 -12.71
N LEU A 72 -9.98 12.04 -13.03
CA LEU A 72 -9.27 11.22 -12.06
C LEU A 72 -7.92 11.81 -11.65
N PHE A 73 -7.20 12.43 -12.60
CA PHE A 73 -5.96 13.14 -12.30
C PHE A 73 -6.17 14.32 -11.35
N ALA A 74 -7.28 15.07 -11.48
CA ALA A 74 -7.57 16.23 -10.65
C ALA A 74 -7.65 15.90 -9.14
N HIS A 75 -7.98 14.64 -8.77
CA HIS A 75 -7.95 14.20 -7.37
C HIS A 75 -6.54 14.15 -6.78
N LEU A 76 -5.48 14.15 -7.60
CA LEU A 76 -4.09 14.15 -7.12
C LEU A 76 -3.61 15.53 -6.70
N GLU A 77 -4.18 16.61 -7.24
CA GLU A 77 -3.78 17.98 -6.92
C GLU A 77 -3.92 18.34 -5.43
N PRO A 78 -5.07 18.12 -4.76
CA PRO A 78 -5.21 18.44 -3.34
C PRO A 78 -4.27 17.60 -2.47
N VAL A 79 -4.05 16.33 -2.83
CA VAL A 79 -3.14 15.43 -2.12
C VAL A 79 -1.68 15.89 -2.27
N TYR A 80 -1.29 16.29 -3.48
CA TYR A 80 0.05 16.79 -3.76
C TYR A 80 0.34 18.09 -3.00
N ASN A 81 -0.58 19.05 -3.07
CA ASN A 81 -0.43 20.30 -2.33
C ASN A 81 -0.33 20.04 -0.82
N PHE A 82 -1.14 19.11 -0.30
CA PHE A 82 -1.05 18.70 1.10
C PHE A 82 0.33 18.14 1.45
N ILE A 83 0.89 17.22 0.65
CA ILE A 83 2.22 16.66 0.90
C ILE A 83 3.29 17.75 0.85
N CYS A 84 3.22 18.66 -0.12
CA CYS A 84 4.19 19.74 -0.30
C CYS A 84 4.10 20.84 0.78
N GLU A 85 2.90 21.14 1.27
CA GLU A 85 2.65 22.19 2.28
C GLU A 85 2.73 21.65 3.71
N SER A 86 2.58 20.33 3.90
CA SER A 86 2.60 19.75 5.23
C SER A 86 3.96 19.96 5.90
N LYS A 87 3.96 20.67 7.03
CA LYS A 87 5.08 20.71 7.98
C LYS A 87 5.23 19.38 8.74
N HIS A 88 4.36 18.42 8.47
CA HIS A 88 4.35 17.12 9.13
C HIS A 88 5.54 16.30 8.62
N LYS A 89 6.39 15.88 9.57
CA LYS A 89 7.60 15.12 9.22
C LYS A 89 7.26 13.75 8.65
N ASN A 90 6.12 13.17 9.05
CA ASN A 90 5.63 11.88 8.59
C ASN A 90 4.13 11.91 8.24
N PHE A 91 3.73 11.07 7.28
CA PHE A 91 2.33 10.87 6.86
C PHE A 91 1.41 10.39 8.01
N GLU A 92 2.00 9.71 8.99
CA GLU A 92 1.31 9.19 10.17
C GLU A 92 0.92 10.29 11.17
N ASP A 93 1.63 11.42 11.18
CA ASP A 93 1.29 12.59 12.02
C ASP A 93 0.07 13.35 11.47
N ALA A 94 -0.16 13.23 10.16
CA ALA A 94 -1.28 13.84 9.45
C ALA A 94 -2.61 13.10 9.65
N VAL A 95 -2.60 11.93 10.31
CA VAL A 95 -3.74 11.00 10.42
C VAL A 95 -4.92 11.57 11.21
N VAL A 96 -4.63 12.48 12.13
CA VAL A 96 -5.66 13.18 12.92
C VAL A 96 -6.36 14.28 12.09
N LEU A 97 -5.83 14.60 10.91
CA LEU A 97 -6.36 15.64 10.04
C LEU A 97 -7.52 15.10 9.21
N LYS A 98 -8.67 15.76 9.30
CA LYS A 98 -9.87 15.51 8.46
C LYS A 98 -9.54 15.53 6.96
N GLU A 99 -8.46 16.21 6.60
CA GLU A 99 -7.86 16.33 5.29
C GLU A 99 -7.53 14.97 4.68
N LEU A 100 -6.95 14.03 5.45
CA LEU A 100 -6.65 12.69 4.93
C LEU A 100 -7.91 11.90 4.60
N GLN A 101 -8.96 12.00 5.42
CA GLN A 101 -10.24 11.37 5.12
C GLN A 101 -10.86 11.93 3.82
N SER A 102 -10.69 13.23 3.58
CA SER A 102 -11.30 13.92 2.42
C SER A 102 -10.75 13.47 1.07
N PHE A 103 -9.49 13.04 1.00
CA PHE A 103 -8.85 12.67 -0.28
C PHE A 103 -9.50 11.50 -1.01
N SER A 104 -10.26 10.67 -0.30
CA SER A 104 -10.91 9.49 -0.88
C SER A 104 -12.42 9.64 -1.11
N GLN A 105 -13.03 10.77 -0.72
CA GLN A 105 -14.50 10.92 -0.67
C GLN A 105 -15.19 10.77 -2.04
N ASP A 106 -14.52 11.13 -3.13
CA ASP A 106 -15.12 11.10 -4.47
C ASP A 106 -14.54 10.01 -5.39
N ILE A 107 -13.72 9.10 -4.84
CA ILE A 107 -13.04 8.07 -5.64
C ILE A 107 -13.77 6.74 -5.49
N SER A 108 -14.33 6.22 -6.58
CA SER A 108 -14.98 4.91 -6.57
C SER A 108 -13.96 3.77 -6.50
N ILE A 109 -14.37 2.60 -5.99
CA ILE A 109 -13.54 1.38 -5.98
C ILE A 109 -13.12 0.99 -7.42
N PRO A 110 -14.00 1.04 -8.45
CA PRO A 110 -13.59 0.85 -9.84
C PRO A 110 -12.48 1.82 -10.29
N ASP A 111 -12.58 3.11 -9.99
CA ASP A 111 -11.56 4.10 -10.37
C ASP A 111 -10.22 3.80 -9.69
N LEU A 112 -10.27 3.41 -8.42
CA LEU A 112 -9.09 2.99 -7.67
C LEU A 112 -8.41 1.79 -8.34
N ASN A 113 -9.16 0.75 -8.66
CA ASN A 113 -8.63 -0.50 -9.20
C ASN A 113 -8.19 -0.38 -10.67
N ASN A 114 -8.90 0.41 -11.47
CA ASN A 114 -8.66 0.51 -12.92
C ASN A 114 -7.72 1.67 -13.27
N TRP A 115 -7.62 2.69 -12.41
CA TRP A 115 -6.85 3.89 -12.72
C TRP A 115 -5.69 4.14 -11.75
N PHE A 116 -5.96 4.32 -10.45
CA PHE A 116 -4.94 4.69 -9.47
C PHE A 116 -3.95 3.55 -9.19
N LEU A 117 -4.44 2.34 -8.92
CA LEU A 117 -3.61 1.19 -8.56
C LEU A 117 -2.65 0.76 -9.68
N PRO A 118 -3.04 0.71 -10.97
CA PRO A 118 -2.11 0.43 -12.06
C PRO A 118 -1.00 1.48 -12.17
N ARG A 119 -1.32 2.77 -12.01
CA ARG A 119 -0.34 3.87 -12.05
C ARG A 119 0.61 3.83 -10.85
N TYR A 120 0.08 3.54 -9.67
CA TYR A 120 0.88 3.29 -8.48
C TYR A 120 1.87 2.13 -8.70
N LYS A 121 1.43 0.99 -9.25
CA LYS A 121 2.31 -0.16 -9.52
C LYS A 121 3.38 0.15 -10.56
N ILE A 122 3.07 0.97 -11.56
CA ILE A 122 4.03 1.44 -12.56
C ILE A 122 5.07 2.35 -11.90
N LEU A 123 4.64 3.36 -11.15
CA LEU A 123 5.57 4.25 -10.45
C LEU A 123 6.39 3.50 -9.38
N LEU A 124 5.79 2.51 -8.70
CA LEU A 124 6.51 1.64 -7.78
C LEU A 124 7.65 0.90 -8.49
N LYS A 125 7.38 0.34 -9.68
CA LYS A 125 8.41 -0.29 -10.51
C LYS A 125 9.50 0.72 -10.89
N VAL A 126 9.11 1.89 -11.40
CA VAL A 126 10.04 2.96 -11.81
C VAL A 126 10.92 3.41 -10.63
N MET A 127 10.34 3.65 -9.46
CA MET A 127 11.07 4.07 -8.25
C MET A 127 12.03 3.01 -7.71
N SER A 128 11.83 1.75 -8.12
CA SER A 128 12.68 0.63 -7.71
C SER A 128 13.65 0.18 -8.80
N SER A 129 13.60 0.80 -9.98
CA SER A 129 14.54 0.53 -11.07
C SER A 129 15.87 1.26 -10.81
N LYS A 130 16.98 0.61 -11.14
CA LYS A 130 18.32 1.22 -11.02
C LYS A 130 18.56 2.35 -12.03
N THR A 131 17.82 2.35 -13.14
CA THR A 131 17.78 3.44 -14.12
C THR A 131 16.85 4.53 -13.63
N GLN A 132 17.41 5.58 -13.04
CA GLN A 132 16.66 6.79 -12.71
C GLN A 132 16.53 7.64 -13.98
N GLY A 133 15.32 7.80 -14.50
CA GLY A 133 15.06 8.76 -15.58
C GLY A 133 15.13 10.22 -15.09
N ALA A 134 15.00 11.15 -16.02
CA ALA A 134 15.00 12.58 -15.75
C ALA A 134 14.05 12.97 -14.59
N ASN A 135 14.63 13.60 -13.55
CA ASN A 135 13.96 14.15 -12.36
C ASN A 135 13.39 13.14 -11.34
N PRO A 136 14.26 12.41 -10.60
CA PRO A 136 13.85 11.44 -9.58
C PRO A 136 13.05 12.07 -8.43
N LYS A 137 13.30 13.34 -8.11
CA LYS A 137 12.57 14.07 -7.06
C LYS A 137 11.10 14.28 -7.43
N GLY A 138 10.81 14.71 -8.65
CA GLY A 138 9.44 14.89 -9.13
C GLY A 138 8.65 13.59 -9.16
N ILE A 139 9.27 12.51 -9.66
CA ILE A 139 8.65 11.17 -9.71
C ILE A 139 8.35 10.66 -8.30
N SER A 140 9.29 10.84 -7.37
CA SER A 140 9.09 10.49 -5.95
C SER A 140 7.89 11.23 -5.35
N GLN A 141 7.70 12.52 -5.67
CA GLN A 141 6.56 13.28 -5.19
C GLN A 141 5.24 12.74 -5.75
N VAL A 142 5.15 12.46 -7.06
CA VAL A 142 3.94 11.87 -7.66
C VAL A 142 3.63 10.50 -7.06
N PHE A 143 4.67 9.68 -6.82
CA PHE A 143 4.53 8.38 -6.17
C PHE A 143 3.98 8.52 -4.74
N GLN A 144 4.52 9.43 -3.93
CA GLN A 144 4.03 9.72 -2.59
C GLN A 144 2.58 10.24 -2.61
N THR A 145 2.20 11.06 -3.58
CA THR A 145 0.80 11.50 -3.78
C THR A 145 -0.13 10.33 -4.01
N LEU A 146 0.25 9.37 -4.85
CA LEU A 146 -0.54 8.15 -5.05
C LEU A 146 -0.59 7.29 -3.79
N GLN A 147 0.53 7.13 -3.08
CA GLN A 147 0.56 6.40 -1.81
C GLN A 147 -0.41 7.02 -0.81
N ALA A 148 -0.36 8.34 -0.61
CA ALA A 148 -1.23 9.07 0.29
C ALA A 148 -2.72 8.86 -0.03
N LEU A 149 -3.08 8.93 -1.31
CA LEU A 149 -4.45 8.70 -1.77
C LEU A 149 -4.90 7.25 -1.53
N LEU A 150 -4.06 6.26 -1.84
CA LEU A 150 -4.37 4.85 -1.57
C LEU A 150 -4.54 4.61 -0.08
N VAL A 151 -3.61 5.13 0.73
CA VAL A 151 -3.63 5.00 2.17
C VAL A 151 -4.90 5.63 2.74
N SER A 152 -5.25 6.85 2.33
CA SER A 152 -6.50 7.52 2.67
C SER A 152 -7.72 6.65 2.36
N HIS A 153 -7.81 6.18 1.11
CA HIS A 153 -8.96 5.41 0.63
C HIS A 153 -9.16 4.13 1.42
N TYR A 154 -8.09 3.35 1.60
CA TYR A 154 -8.19 2.12 2.36
C TYR A 154 -8.45 2.43 3.83
N SER A 155 -7.65 3.23 4.51
CA SER A 155 -7.85 3.45 5.95
C SER A 155 -9.21 4.05 6.37
N HIS A 156 -9.94 4.72 5.46
CA HIS A 156 -11.21 5.41 5.77
C HIS A 156 -12.48 4.82 5.16
N ARG A 157 -12.40 3.81 4.29
CA ARG A 157 -13.57 3.18 3.66
C ARG A 157 -13.70 1.69 3.95
N LEU A 158 -12.81 1.16 4.79
CA LEU A 158 -12.73 -0.24 5.17
C LEU A 158 -13.69 -0.57 6.34
N ASP A 159 -14.92 -0.07 6.33
CA ASP A 159 -15.87 -0.22 7.46
C ASP A 159 -16.66 -1.53 7.43
N SER A 160 -16.16 -2.58 6.76
CA SER A 160 -16.75 -3.93 6.83
C SER A 160 -15.74 -5.06 6.65
N ASP A 161 -15.75 -6.01 7.61
CA ASP A 161 -14.81 -7.13 7.76
C ASP A 161 -14.53 -7.92 6.44
N THR A 162 -15.52 -8.04 5.56
CA THR A 162 -15.42 -8.77 4.29
C THR A 162 -14.76 -7.97 3.16
N SER A 163 -14.96 -6.65 3.12
CA SER A 163 -14.35 -5.76 2.11
C SER A 163 -12.87 -5.48 2.42
N VAL A 164 -12.52 -5.40 3.71
CA VAL A 164 -11.15 -5.10 4.16
C VAL A 164 -10.17 -6.21 3.83
N LYS A 165 -10.52 -7.42 4.24
CA LYS A 165 -9.72 -8.62 3.99
C LYS A 165 -9.50 -8.83 2.50
N LYS A 166 -10.56 -8.73 1.69
CA LYS A 166 -10.46 -8.94 0.24
C LYS A 166 -9.56 -7.90 -0.43
N THR A 167 -9.47 -6.69 0.12
CA THR A 167 -8.78 -5.59 -0.55
C THR A 167 -7.34 -5.43 -0.05
N LEU A 168 -7.11 -5.32 1.26
CA LEU A 168 -5.74 -5.13 1.76
C LEU A 168 -4.92 -6.42 1.63
N VAL A 169 -5.44 -7.53 2.14
CA VAL A 169 -4.69 -8.81 2.15
C VAL A 169 -4.64 -9.41 0.74
N ASP A 170 -5.78 -9.60 0.08
CA ASP A 170 -5.74 -10.32 -1.20
C ASP A 170 -5.17 -9.46 -2.34
N VAL A 171 -5.45 -8.15 -2.41
CA VAL A 171 -4.94 -7.28 -3.50
C VAL A 171 -3.52 -6.78 -3.22
N HIS A 172 -3.28 -6.18 -2.06
CA HIS A 172 -1.99 -5.52 -1.77
C HIS A 172 -0.95 -6.47 -1.19
N VAL A 173 -1.32 -7.58 -0.56
CA VAL A 173 -0.32 -8.55 -0.09
C VAL A 173 -0.20 -9.73 -1.05
N TYR A 174 -1.23 -10.58 -1.12
CA TYR A 174 -1.15 -11.84 -1.86
C TYR A 174 -1.01 -11.64 -3.38
N ASN A 175 -1.89 -10.87 -4.03
CA ASN A 175 -1.81 -10.65 -5.48
C ASN A 175 -0.59 -9.81 -5.88
N PHE A 176 -0.13 -8.91 -5.02
CA PHE A 176 1.13 -8.23 -5.24
C PHE A 176 2.27 -9.24 -5.35
N ILE A 177 2.38 -10.17 -4.40
CA ILE A 177 3.45 -11.18 -4.41
C ILE A 177 3.28 -12.15 -5.59
N ALA A 178 2.12 -12.81 -5.71
CA ALA A 178 1.92 -13.85 -6.70
C ALA A 178 1.82 -13.32 -8.14
N LYS A 179 1.09 -12.23 -8.38
CA LYS A 179 0.81 -11.74 -9.74
C LYS A 179 1.78 -10.64 -10.18
N PHE A 180 2.19 -9.76 -9.28
CA PHE A 180 3.08 -8.67 -9.64
C PHE A 180 4.55 -9.07 -9.51
N LEU A 181 5.01 -9.52 -8.33
CA LEU A 181 6.41 -9.92 -8.15
C LEU A 181 6.77 -11.16 -8.96
N PHE A 182 6.13 -12.30 -8.66
CA PHE A 182 6.51 -13.58 -9.23
C PHE A 182 6.20 -13.70 -10.72
N ASN A 183 5.05 -13.19 -11.18
CA ASN A 183 4.64 -13.35 -12.57
C ASN A 183 5.06 -12.20 -13.49
N LYS A 184 5.12 -10.95 -13.00
CA LYS A 184 5.43 -9.79 -13.84
C LYS A 184 6.88 -9.35 -13.72
N ILE A 185 7.37 -9.13 -12.50
CA ILE A 185 8.73 -8.64 -12.26
C ILE A 185 9.77 -9.72 -12.53
N LEU A 186 9.66 -10.88 -11.87
CA LEU A 186 10.64 -11.97 -12.02
C LEU A 186 10.72 -12.44 -13.48
N LEU A 187 9.58 -12.76 -14.10
CA LEU A 187 9.53 -13.25 -15.48
C LEU A 187 9.74 -12.17 -16.54
N LYS A 188 10.15 -10.95 -16.12
CA LYS A 188 10.40 -9.80 -16.99
C LYS A 188 9.31 -9.58 -18.04
N LYS A 189 8.03 -9.78 -17.70
CA LYS A 189 6.88 -9.59 -18.61
C LYS A 189 6.56 -8.10 -18.85
N ASN A 190 7.62 -7.30 -18.94
CA ASN A 190 7.63 -5.85 -19.11
C ASN A 190 7.27 -5.44 -20.53
N HIS A 191 7.30 -6.36 -21.49
CA HIS A 191 6.79 -6.14 -22.86
C HIS A 191 5.31 -5.73 -22.88
N ASN A 192 4.56 -6.07 -21.83
CA ASN A 192 3.16 -5.67 -21.65
C ASN A 192 2.99 -4.30 -20.98
N ASP A 193 4.09 -3.59 -20.67
CA ASP A 193 3.98 -2.24 -20.10
C ASP A 193 3.40 -1.28 -21.16
N PRO A 194 2.51 -0.35 -20.75
CA PRO A 194 1.95 0.63 -21.65
C PRO A 194 3.03 1.41 -22.41
N LYS A 195 2.74 1.82 -23.65
CA LYS A 195 3.70 2.54 -24.51
C LYS A 195 4.32 3.75 -23.82
N TRP A 196 3.55 4.50 -23.03
CA TRP A 196 4.02 5.67 -22.30
C TRP A 196 5.04 5.33 -21.19
N VAL A 197 4.97 4.13 -20.60
CA VAL A 197 5.98 3.64 -19.64
C VAL A 197 7.26 3.26 -20.37
N ARG A 198 7.13 2.58 -21.51
CA ARG A 198 8.28 2.21 -22.34
C ARG A 198 9.01 3.46 -22.84
N ASN A 199 8.26 4.47 -23.30
CA ASN A 199 8.82 5.74 -23.73
C ASN A 199 9.63 6.43 -22.61
N PHE A 200 9.17 6.38 -21.37
CA PHE A 200 9.92 6.91 -20.22
C PHE A 200 11.29 6.25 -20.08
N TYR A 201 11.36 4.92 -20.21
CA TYR A 201 12.63 4.20 -20.13
C TYR A 201 13.57 4.45 -21.33
N HIS A 202 13.03 4.74 -22.51
CA HIS A 202 13.81 4.97 -23.74
C HIS A 202 14.34 6.40 -23.88
N GLN A 203 14.01 7.32 -22.98
CA GLN A 203 14.45 8.72 -23.08
C GLN A 203 15.96 8.91 -22.90
N GLU A 204 16.70 7.93 -22.35
CA GLU A 204 18.12 8.12 -22.02
C GLU A 204 19.12 7.23 -22.78
N ASN A 205 18.71 6.14 -23.43
CA ASN A 205 19.61 5.34 -24.27
C ASN A 205 18.81 4.49 -25.28
N ASN A 206 19.28 4.38 -26.52
CA ASN A 206 18.72 3.53 -27.58
C ASN A 206 18.78 2.01 -27.27
N ASN A 207 19.26 1.64 -26.09
CA ASN A 207 19.23 0.26 -25.61
C ASN A 207 17.91 -0.01 -24.89
N PRO A 208 17.27 -1.18 -25.09
CA PRO A 208 16.10 -1.55 -24.31
C PRO A 208 16.45 -1.48 -22.82
N PRO A 209 15.57 -0.94 -21.96
CA PRO A 209 15.86 -0.84 -20.54
C PRO A 209 16.20 -2.22 -20.02
N ASN A 210 17.42 -2.36 -19.51
CA ASN A 210 17.74 -3.44 -18.62
C ASN A 210 16.97 -3.12 -17.32
N ASP A 211 15.71 -3.56 -17.27
CA ASP A 211 14.74 -3.38 -16.18
C ASP A 211 15.20 -4.16 -14.94
N ASP A 212 16.39 -3.82 -14.41
CA ASP A 212 16.90 -4.39 -13.17
C ASP A 212 16.20 -3.69 -12.01
N VAL A 213 15.04 -4.23 -11.66
CA VAL A 213 14.20 -3.79 -10.55
C VAL A 213 14.82 -4.32 -9.26
N ASP A 214 15.20 -3.41 -8.37
CA ASP A 214 15.61 -3.75 -7.02
C ASP A 214 14.38 -4.22 -6.23
N CYS A 215 14.31 -5.53 -6.01
CA CYS A 215 13.19 -6.14 -5.32
C CYS A 215 13.11 -5.74 -3.83
N GLU A 216 14.24 -5.42 -3.20
CA GLU A 216 14.27 -4.99 -1.78
C GLU A 216 13.64 -3.60 -1.65
N ILE A 217 14.06 -2.65 -2.49
CA ILE A 217 13.47 -1.31 -2.56
C ILE A 217 11.98 -1.40 -2.90
N LEU A 218 11.63 -2.23 -3.89
CA LEU A 218 10.24 -2.40 -4.33
C LEU A 218 9.34 -2.93 -3.22
N CYS A 219 9.78 -3.95 -2.49
CA CYS A 219 9.00 -4.49 -1.37
C CYS A 219 8.92 -3.49 -0.21
N SER A 220 10.02 -2.80 0.10
CA SER A 220 10.08 -1.79 1.16
C SER A 220 9.09 -0.64 0.91
N LEU A 221 9.09 -0.07 -0.30
CA LEU A 221 8.15 0.99 -0.69
C LEU A 221 6.70 0.49 -0.66
N HIS A 222 6.43 -0.71 -1.17
CA HIS A 222 5.07 -1.23 -1.23
C HIS A 222 4.50 -1.55 0.15
N PHE A 223 5.26 -2.27 0.97
CA PHE A 223 4.79 -2.66 2.30
C PHE A 223 4.77 -1.49 3.28
N THR A 224 5.50 -0.40 3.00
CA THR A 224 5.28 0.89 3.67
C THR A 224 3.86 1.40 3.53
N THR A 225 3.30 1.34 2.32
CA THR A 225 1.89 1.67 2.09
C THR A 225 0.96 0.74 2.90
N VAL A 226 1.27 -0.57 2.96
CA VAL A 226 0.44 -1.57 3.65
C VAL A 226 0.41 -1.34 5.17
N TYR A 227 1.57 -1.23 5.83
CA TYR A 227 1.57 -1.00 7.29
C TYR A 227 1.04 0.40 7.64
N SER A 228 1.23 1.40 6.77
CA SER A 228 0.64 2.73 6.96
C SER A 228 -0.88 2.64 7.02
N ILE A 229 -1.52 1.89 6.12
CA ILE A 229 -2.99 1.69 6.17
C ILE A 229 -3.42 1.12 7.53
N ILE A 230 -2.71 0.10 8.02
CA ILE A 230 -3.00 -0.53 9.32
C ILE A 230 -2.81 0.46 10.47
N ASN A 231 -1.67 1.16 10.50
CA ASN A 231 -1.35 2.14 11.54
C ASN A 231 -2.40 3.25 11.62
N ILE A 232 -2.86 3.75 10.48
CA ILE A 232 -3.90 4.78 10.44
C ILE A 232 -5.22 4.28 11.02
N GLN A 233 -5.61 3.05 10.69
CA GLN A 233 -6.81 2.46 11.29
C GLN A 233 -6.66 2.33 12.81
N LEU A 234 -5.50 1.90 13.31
CA LEU A 234 -5.24 1.81 14.75
C LEU A 234 -5.29 3.17 15.44
N ILE A 235 -4.70 4.20 14.83
CA ILE A 235 -4.75 5.57 15.34
C ILE A 235 -6.20 6.05 15.42
N LYS A 236 -7.00 5.84 14.37
CA LYS A 236 -8.43 6.21 14.34
C LYS A 236 -9.21 5.57 15.48
N ILE A 237 -9.04 4.26 15.66
CA ILE A 237 -9.71 3.52 16.75
C ILE A 237 -9.33 4.14 18.09
N LYS A 238 -8.03 4.37 18.34
CA LYS A 238 -7.56 5.01 19.58
C LYS A 238 -8.15 6.41 19.80
N THR A 239 -8.23 7.24 18.75
CA THR A 239 -8.69 8.63 18.88
C THR A 239 -10.19 8.75 19.10
N ASN A 240 -10.97 7.76 18.69
CA ASN A 240 -12.39 7.68 19.02
C ASN A 240 -12.49 7.24 20.50
N GLN A 241 -13.16 8.02 21.36
CA GLN A 241 -12.97 7.94 22.82
C GLN A 241 -13.77 6.83 23.55
N THR A 242 -14.45 5.92 22.85
CA THR A 242 -15.30 4.89 23.47
C THR A 242 -14.93 3.46 23.04
N LEU A 243 -14.46 2.66 24.00
CA LEU A 243 -13.92 1.30 23.77
C LEU A 243 -14.96 0.23 23.36
N GLU A 244 -16.21 0.33 23.83
CA GLU A 244 -17.23 -0.71 23.54
C GLU A 244 -17.69 -0.76 22.06
N PRO A 245 -17.93 0.36 21.35
CA PRO A 245 -18.22 0.31 19.91
C PRO A 245 -17.00 -0.07 19.03
N GLN A 246 -15.80 -0.27 19.59
CA GLN A 246 -14.56 -0.46 18.85
C GLN A 246 -14.03 -1.91 18.82
N LEU A 247 -14.67 -2.83 19.56
CA LEU A 247 -14.24 -4.22 19.64
C LEU A 247 -14.16 -4.87 18.24
N SER A 248 -15.17 -4.65 17.40
CA SER A 248 -15.22 -5.16 16.03
C SER A 248 -14.09 -4.61 15.15
N GLU A 249 -13.71 -3.35 15.33
CA GLU A 249 -12.64 -2.69 14.58
C GLU A 249 -11.26 -3.26 14.92
N TYR A 250 -10.94 -3.41 16.22
CA TYR A 250 -9.71 -4.08 16.66
C TYR A 250 -9.64 -5.54 16.17
N ILE A 251 -10.73 -6.28 16.29
CA ILE A 251 -10.81 -7.66 15.79
C ILE A 251 -10.57 -7.71 14.27
N SER A 252 -11.13 -6.75 13.52
CA SER A 252 -10.94 -6.67 12.07
C SER A 252 -9.47 -6.53 11.71
N ILE A 253 -8.77 -5.59 12.36
CA ILE A 253 -7.33 -5.39 12.11
C ILE A 253 -6.51 -6.61 12.52
N LEU A 254 -6.82 -7.24 13.66
CA LEU A 254 -6.15 -8.46 14.08
C LEU A 254 -6.32 -9.58 13.05
N LYS A 255 -7.51 -9.76 12.48
CA LYS A 255 -7.73 -10.72 11.38
C LYS A 255 -6.85 -10.41 10.17
N LEU A 256 -6.62 -9.15 9.83
CA LEU A 256 -5.71 -8.78 8.74
C LEU A 256 -4.27 -9.21 9.03
N ILE A 257 -3.80 -8.93 10.25
CA ILE A 257 -2.47 -9.34 10.73
C ILE A 257 -2.35 -10.88 10.71
N GLU A 258 -3.39 -11.59 11.17
CA GLU A 258 -3.44 -13.05 11.12
C GLU A 258 -3.36 -13.60 9.69
N HIS A 259 -3.98 -12.90 8.74
CA HIS A 259 -3.87 -13.25 7.33
C HIS A 259 -2.48 -12.99 6.76
N MET A 260 -1.81 -11.89 7.15
CA MET A 260 -0.41 -11.66 6.82
C MET A 260 0.49 -12.76 7.37
N PHE A 261 0.26 -13.23 8.60
CA PHE A 261 0.96 -14.40 9.16
C PHE A 261 0.74 -15.66 8.32
N ALA A 262 -0.49 -15.92 7.88
CA ALA A 262 -0.77 -17.07 7.02
C ALA A 262 -0.07 -16.99 5.65
N ILE A 263 0.10 -15.79 5.10
CA ILE A 263 0.86 -15.55 3.86
C ILE A 263 2.34 -15.81 4.10
N ILE A 264 2.92 -15.29 5.18
CA ILE A 264 4.33 -15.52 5.57
C ILE A 264 4.58 -17.01 5.76
N GLU A 265 3.74 -17.71 6.54
CA GLU A 265 3.81 -19.16 6.75
C GLU A 265 3.79 -19.87 5.39
N SER A 266 2.85 -19.53 4.50
CA SER A 266 2.74 -20.14 3.16
C SER A 266 3.99 -19.92 2.31
N LEU A 267 4.61 -18.73 2.36
CA LEU A 267 5.85 -18.43 1.64
C LEU A 267 7.05 -19.21 2.19
N ILE A 268 7.08 -19.47 3.50
CA ILE A 268 8.14 -20.29 4.11
C ILE A 268 8.01 -21.75 3.66
N HIS A 269 6.79 -22.29 3.57
CA HIS A 269 6.59 -23.63 2.99
C HIS A 269 7.02 -23.69 1.52
N VAL A 270 6.72 -22.64 0.75
CA VAL A 270 7.24 -22.50 -0.63
C VAL A 270 8.76 -22.45 -0.65
N LEU A 271 9.38 -21.69 0.26
CA LEU A 271 10.83 -21.59 0.41
C LEU A 271 11.47 -22.95 0.72
N ILE A 272 10.93 -23.71 1.68
CA ILE A 272 11.37 -25.06 2.01
C ILE A 272 11.32 -25.94 0.76
N ARG A 273 10.21 -25.92 0.02
CA ARG A 273 10.06 -26.71 -1.21
C ARG A 273 11.05 -26.32 -2.30
N LEU A 274 11.33 -25.03 -2.46
CA LEU A 274 12.33 -24.54 -3.42
C LEU A 274 13.75 -24.96 -3.03
N ILE A 275 14.10 -24.86 -1.75
CA ILE A 275 15.38 -25.31 -1.19
C ILE A 275 15.57 -26.82 -1.40
N SER A 276 14.57 -27.64 -1.07
CA SER A 276 14.63 -29.09 -1.22
C SER A 276 14.84 -29.54 -2.67
N ARG A 277 14.38 -28.74 -3.65
CA ARG A 277 14.57 -29.01 -5.08
C ARG A 277 15.93 -28.56 -5.60
N HIS A 278 16.61 -27.66 -4.89
CA HIS A 278 17.82 -27.01 -5.38
C HIS A 278 19.13 -27.73 -4.98
N GLU A 279 19.08 -28.83 -4.22
CA GLU A 279 20.21 -29.65 -3.73
C GLU A 279 21.34 -28.91 -2.95
N GLN A 280 21.45 -27.58 -3.06
CA GLN A 280 22.55 -26.76 -2.58
C GLN A 280 22.39 -26.24 -1.14
N VAL A 281 21.21 -26.33 -0.53
CA VAL A 281 20.97 -25.80 0.83
C VAL A 281 20.54 -26.92 1.77
N SER A 282 21.32 -27.13 2.83
CA SER A 282 21.07 -28.14 3.85
C SER A 282 19.83 -27.78 4.68
N ILE A 283 18.79 -28.62 4.64
CA ILE A 283 17.63 -28.53 5.53
C ILE A 283 18.07 -28.89 6.95
N ASN A 284 17.72 -28.08 7.95
CA ASN A 284 18.07 -28.37 9.34
C ASN A 284 17.19 -29.52 9.86
N ARG A 285 17.80 -30.69 10.09
CA ARG A 285 17.10 -31.92 10.51
C ARG A 285 16.94 -32.07 12.04
N LYS A 286 17.02 -30.98 12.82
CA LYS A 286 16.80 -31.07 14.28
C LYS A 286 15.37 -31.54 14.58
N ARG A 287 15.26 -32.70 15.25
CA ARG A 287 14.03 -33.51 15.41
C ARG A 287 12.81 -32.73 15.93
N ALA A 288 12.99 -31.83 16.90
CA ALA A 288 11.89 -31.11 17.55
C ALA A 288 11.18 -30.10 16.63
N TYR A 289 11.93 -29.25 15.90
CA TYR A 289 11.32 -28.27 15.00
C TYR A 289 10.72 -28.94 13.76
N CYS A 290 11.35 -30.01 13.27
CA CYS A 290 10.81 -30.82 12.17
C CYS A 290 9.48 -31.47 12.57
N GLN A 291 9.35 -31.98 13.79
CA GLN A 291 8.10 -32.57 14.26
C GLN A 291 6.96 -31.54 14.30
N VAL A 292 7.18 -30.38 14.93
CA VAL A 292 6.19 -29.29 14.98
C VAL A 292 5.82 -28.81 13.57
N TYR A 293 6.81 -28.68 12.68
CA TYR A 293 6.58 -28.33 11.28
C TYR A 293 5.71 -29.37 10.56
N LEU A 294 6.01 -30.67 10.68
CA LEU A 294 5.26 -31.74 10.00
C LEU A 294 3.81 -31.83 10.52
N GLU A 295 3.62 -31.76 11.84
CA GLU A 295 2.28 -31.70 12.45
C GLU A 295 1.49 -30.49 11.95
N ARG A 296 2.18 -29.34 11.81
CA ARG A 296 1.57 -28.12 11.29
C ARG A 296 1.27 -28.21 9.80
N GLU A 297 2.14 -28.78 8.99
CA GLU A 297 1.95 -28.96 7.55
C GLU A 297 0.68 -29.74 7.22
N LEU A 298 0.39 -30.77 8.02
CA LEU A 298 -0.83 -31.58 7.90
C LEU A 298 -2.11 -30.78 8.25
N SER A 299 -2.02 -29.84 9.19
CA SER A 299 -3.14 -29.04 9.69
C SER A 299 -3.24 -27.63 9.09
N LEU A 300 -2.32 -27.29 8.17
CA LEU A 300 -2.23 -25.96 7.59
C LEU A 300 -3.42 -25.68 6.66
N LYS A 301 -4.15 -24.59 6.95
CA LYS A 301 -5.19 -24.10 6.05
C LYS A 301 -4.55 -23.66 4.73
N ARG A 302 -4.88 -24.35 3.65
CA ARG A 302 -4.25 -24.19 2.31
C ARG A 302 -4.67 -22.91 1.55
N THR A 303 -5.20 -21.90 2.25
CA THR A 303 -5.84 -20.71 1.65
C THR A 303 -4.92 -19.99 0.67
N TYR A 304 -3.69 -19.67 1.07
CA TYR A 304 -2.70 -19.03 0.20
C TYR A 304 -1.68 -20.02 -0.37
N LEU A 305 -1.37 -21.08 0.37
CA LEU A 305 -0.36 -22.07 -0.01
C LEU A 305 -0.62 -22.71 -1.38
N ARG A 306 -1.86 -23.13 -1.66
CA ARG A 306 -2.20 -23.73 -2.96
C ARG A 306 -1.98 -22.73 -4.10
N GLY A 307 -2.37 -21.48 -3.87
CA GLY A 307 -2.20 -20.40 -4.81
C GLY A 307 -0.73 -20.13 -5.14
N PHE A 308 0.12 -20.01 -4.11
CA PHE A 308 1.56 -19.87 -4.30
C PHE A 308 2.18 -21.09 -4.99
N TYR A 309 1.81 -22.31 -4.62
CA TYR A 309 2.31 -23.51 -5.31
C TYR A 309 1.92 -23.53 -6.79
N ASN A 310 0.71 -23.12 -7.14
CA ASN A 310 0.29 -23.02 -8.54
C ASN A 310 1.11 -21.96 -9.28
N THR A 311 1.30 -20.78 -8.69
CA THR A 311 2.13 -19.72 -9.27
C THR A 311 3.57 -20.16 -9.47
N VAL A 312 4.19 -20.75 -8.44
CA VAL A 312 5.59 -21.22 -8.49
C VAL A 312 5.78 -22.38 -9.46
N SER A 313 4.80 -23.27 -9.59
CA SER A 313 4.89 -24.40 -10.53
C SER A 313 4.83 -23.96 -12.00
N ALA A 314 4.30 -22.76 -12.27
CA ALA A 314 4.26 -22.16 -13.60
C ALA A 314 5.54 -21.36 -13.96
N ILE A 315 6.48 -21.22 -13.02
CA ILE A 315 7.73 -20.49 -13.24
C ILE A 315 8.74 -21.43 -13.91
N PRO A 316 9.41 -20.99 -15.00
CA PRO A 316 10.45 -21.77 -15.68
C PRO A 316 11.60 -22.17 -14.73
N LYS A 317 12.26 -23.29 -14.99
CA LYS A 317 13.31 -23.82 -14.11
C LYS A 317 14.50 -22.86 -13.98
N GLU A 318 14.77 -22.13 -15.05
CA GLU A 318 15.86 -21.18 -15.19
C GLU A 318 15.70 -19.99 -14.23
N GLU A 319 14.46 -19.65 -13.87
CA GLU A 319 14.12 -18.52 -12.99
C GLU A 319 14.01 -18.93 -11.51
N LEU A 320 14.20 -20.21 -11.17
CA LEU A 320 14.02 -20.71 -9.80
C LEU A 320 15.00 -20.08 -8.80
N GLN A 321 16.22 -19.78 -9.21
CA GLN A 321 17.19 -19.09 -8.35
C GLN A 321 16.75 -17.64 -8.07
N GLY A 322 16.26 -16.93 -9.09
CA GLY A 322 15.69 -15.60 -8.95
C GLY A 322 14.46 -15.59 -8.04
N LEU A 323 13.57 -16.58 -8.22
CA LEU A 323 12.41 -16.80 -7.38
C LEU A 323 12.82 -17.07 -5.92
N LEU A 324 13.82 -17.92 -5.68
CA LEU A 324 14.32 -18.22 -4.34
C LEU A 324 14.79 -16.94 -3.63
N LYS A 325 15.59 -16.12 -4.31
CA LYS A 325 16.05 -14.82 -3.78
C LYS A 325 14.85 -13.90 -3.49
N MET A 326 13.91 -13.81 -4.42
CA MET A 326 12.72 -12.96 -4.29
C MET A 326 11.81 -13.39 -3.13
N VAL A 327 11.59 -14.69 -2.94
CA VAL A 327 10.82 -15.24 -1.81
C VAL A 327 11.45 -14.83 -0.48
N LYS A 328 12.79 -14.92 -0.35
CA LYS A 328 13.50 -14.50 0.87
C LYS A 328 13.30 -13.01 1.15
N ILE A 329 13.44 -12.15 0.13
CA ILE A 329 13.24 -10.71 0.24
C ILE A 329 11.80 -10.38 0.67
N VAL A 330 10.80 -11.04 0.08
CA VAL A 330 9.40 -10.82 0.42
C VAL A 330 9.11 -11.24 1.86
N ILE A 331 9.62 -12.39 2.31
CA ILE A 331 9.45 -12.84 3.71
C ILE A 331 10.06 -11.80 4.67
N LEU A 332 11.29 -11.33 4.41
CA LEU A 332 11.91 -10.28 5.21
C LEU A 332 11.04 -9.03 5.25
N SER A 333 10.67 -8.50 4.09
CA SER A 333 9.92 -7.25 3.98
C SER A 333 8.55 -7.32 4.67
N LEU A 334 7.88 -8.49 4.64
CA LEU A 334 6.64 -8.71 5.38
C LEU A 334 6.85 -8.73 6.89
N LEU A 335 7.93 -9.35 7.38
CA LEU A 335 8.29 -9.31 8.80
C LEU A 335 8.59 -7.88 9.25
N GLU A 336 9.30 -7.10 8.43
CA GLU A 336 9.54 -5.68 8.70
C GLU A 336 8.26 -4.86 8.70
N ALA A 337 7.33 -5.14 7.79
CA ALA A 337 6.04 -4.46 7.77
C ALA A 337 5.25 -4.72 9.06
N LEU A 338 5.27 -5.95 9.56
CA LEU A 338 4.67 -6.29 10.86
C LEU A 338 5.40 -5.61 12.03
N GLU A 339 6.71 -5.39 11.92
CA GLU A 339 7.48 -4.64 12.91
C GLU A 339 7.09 -3.17 13.03
N ARG A 340 6.72 -2.57 11.89
CA ARG A 340 6.34 -1.17 11.79
C ARG A 340 4.90 -0.91 12.21
N ILE A 341 4.11 -1.96 12.48
CA ILE A 341 2.76 -1.78 13.02
C ILE A 341 2.85 -1.16 14.42
N GLU A 342 1.98 -0.21 14.72
CA GLU A 342 1.94 0.51 16.00
C GLU A 342 1.27 -0.33 17.11
N TRP A 343 1.93 -1.41 17.52
CA TRP A 343 1.44 -2.38 18.51
C TRP A 343 1.08 -1.79 19.87
N LYS A 344 1.65 -0.62 20.20
CA LYS A 344 1.27 0.14 21.41
C LYS A 344 -0.22 0.46 21.46
N TYR A 345 -0.89 0.57 20.30
CA TYR A 345 -2.33 0.80 20.20
C TYR A 345 -3.16 -0.47 20.43
N PHE A 346 -2.55 -1.66 20.39
CA PHE A 346 -3.20 -2.91 20.75
C PHE A 346 -3.04 -3.30 22.23
N ALA A 347 -2.10 -2.70 22.97
CA ALA A 347 -1.69 -3.19 24.29
C ALA A 347 -2.86 -3.37 25.26
N ALA A 348 -3.66 -2.32 25.48
CA ALA A 348 -4.82 -2.38 26.37
C ALA A 348 -5.91 -3.35 25.89
N PHE A 349 -6.06 -3.49 24.56
CA PHE A 349 -7.00 -4.43 23.97
C PHE A 349 -6.60 -5.88 24.23
N LEU A 350 -5.34 -6.22 23.98
CA LEU A 350 -4.81 -7.58 24.14
C LEU A 350 -4.79 -8.01 25.61
N GLU A 351 -4.49 -7.08 26.53
CA GLU A 351 -4.57 -7.31 27.97
C GLU A 351 -6.00 -7.67 28.40
N LYS A 352 -7.01 -6.95 27.88
CA LYS A 352 -8.42 -7.23 28.18
C LYS A 352 -8.93 -8.51 27.51
N PHE A 353 -8.39 -8.88 26.35
CA PHE A 353 -8.81 -10.04 25.55
C PHE A 353 -7.64 -10.97 25.21
N PRO A 354 -7.09 -11.69 26.21
CA PRO A 354 -5.85 -12.47 26.07
C PRO A 354 -5.94 -13.61 25.05
N ALA A 355 -7.15 -14.08 24.72
CA ALA A 355 -7.35 -15.11 23.70
C ALA A 355 -6.78 -14.70 22.32
N TYR A 356 -6.86 -13.41 21.96
CA TYR A 356 -6.28 -12.91 20.71
C TYR A 356 -4.75 -12.90 20.76
N GLU A 357 -4.18 -12.52 21.89
CA GLU A 357 -2.73 -12.55 22.07
C GLU A 357 -2.19 -13.98 21.97
N ILE A 358 -2.82 -14.93 22.67
CA ILE A 358 -2.47 -16.36 22.59
C ILE A 358 -2.55 -16.87 21.14
N SER A 359 -3.59 -16.47 20.40
CA SER A 359 -3.75 -16.79 18.97
C SER A 359 -2.58 -16.27 18.13
N LEU A 360 -2.15 -15.03 18.36
CA LEU A 360 -1.00 -14.43 17.67
C LEU A 360 0.32 -15.14 18.02
N GLN A 361 0.56 -15.40 19.31
CA GLN A 361 1.75 -16.12 19.79
C GLN A 361 1.83 -17.53 19.19
N LYS A 362 0.70 -18.23 19.09
CA LYS A 362 0.63 -19.56 18.45
C LYS A 362 0.99 -19.51 16.96
N LYS A 363 0.48 -18.52 16.21
CA LYS A 363 0.83 -18.33 14.78
C LYS A 363 2.31 -18.01 14.62
N ARG A 364 2.87 -17.17 15.50
CA ARG A 364 4.31 -16.88 15.53
C ARG A 364 5.12 -18.16 15.73
N ALA A 365 4.76 -18.99 16.71
CA ALA A 365 5.47 -20.24 16.98
C ALA A 365 5.51 -21.16 15.76
N TYR A 366 4.41 -21.23 14.98
CA TYR A 366 4.39 -21.98 13.72
C TYR A 366 5.31 -21.41 12.66
N ILE A 367 5.31 -20.10 12.46
CA ILE A 367 6.24 -19.42 11.53
C ILE A 367 7.69 -19.68 11.96
N GLN A 368 7.97 -19.58 13.26
CA GLN A 368 9.30 -19.83 13.82
C GLN A 368 9.76 -21.26 13.56
N ALA A 369 8.90 -22.24 13.84
CA ALA A 369 9.21 -23.65 13.62
C ALA A 369 9.50 -23.91 12.13
N ALA A 370 8.68 -23.38 11.22
CA ALA A 370 8.88 -23.52 9.78
C ALA A 370 10.18 -22.83 9.30
N LEU A 371 10.48 -21.62 9.78
CA LEU A 371 11.74 -20.93 9.46
C LEU A 371 12.96 -21.72 9.94
N LEU A 372 12.92 -22.32 11.13
CA LEU A 372 14.05 -23.07 11.68
C LEU A 372 14.40 -24.30 10.83
N VAL A 373 13.43 -24.89 10.12
CA VAL A 373 13.64 -25.98 9.16
C VAL A 373 14.47 -25.53 7.95
N THR A 374 14.32 -24.29 7.50
CA THR A 374 15.03 -23.75 6.31
C THR A 374 16.54 -23.62 6.49
N ALA A 375 17.04 -23.55 7.74
CA ALA A 375 18.42 -23.18 8.07
C ALA A 375 18.89 -21.78 7.60
N GLU A 376 17.99 -20.93 7.09
CA GLU A 376 18.31 -19.59 6.59
C GLU A 376 18.63 -18.62 7.74
N ARG A 377 19.92 -18.50 8.08
CA ARG A 377 20.40 -17.73 9.24
C ARG A 377 19.89 -16.29 9.27
N ASN A 378 19.86 -15.60 8.13
CA ASN A 378 19.41 -14.21 8.05
C ASN A 378 17.91 -14.08 8.36
N LEU A 379 17.07 -14.97 7.80
CA LEU A 379 15.63 -14.99 8.09
C LEU A 379 15.37 -15.32 9.56
N ILE A 380 16.08 -16.32 10.09
CA ILE A 380 15.97 -16.74 11.50
C ILE A 380 16.39 -15.61 12.43
N ALA A 381 17.50 -14.92 12.15
CA ALA A 381 17.99 -13.80 12.94
C ALA A 381 17.00 -12.63 12.92
N ARG A 382 16.51 -12.22 11.74
CA ARG A 382 15.53 -11.14 11.63
C ARG A 382 14.24 -11.46 12.39
N PHE A 383 13.72 -12.67 12.24
CA PHE A 383 12.52 -13.12 12.94
C PHE A 383 12.69 -13.11 14.48
N ARG A 384 13.86 -13.54 14.98
CA ARG A 384 14.16 -13.54 16.43
C ARG A 384 14.31 -12.15 17.02
N LEU A 385 14.94 -11.23 16.28
CA LEU A 385 15.18 -9.85 16.71
C LEU A 385 13.94 -8.96 16.59
N SER A 386 12.89 -9.46 15.95
CA SER A 386 11.64 -8.73 15.74
C SER A 386 10.97 -8.37 17.06
N CYS A 387 10.96 -7.06 17.37
CA CYS A 387 10.56 -6.49 18.66
C CYS A 387 9.06 -6.60 18.95
N CYS A 388 8.22 -6.77 17.93
CA CYS A 388 6.78 -7.02 18.03
C CYS A 388 6.43 -8.34 18.71
N PHE A 389 7.45 -9.12 19.03
CA PHE A 389 7.30 -10.45 19.58
C PHE A 389 8.14 -10.72 20.83
N ASN A 390 8.89 -9.74 21.36
CA ASN A 390 9.79 -9.97 22.52
C ASN A 390 9.30 -9.32 23.83
N LYS A 391 8.16 -8.63 23.85
CA LYS A 391 7.55 -8.16 25.10
C LYS A 391 6.43 -9.09 25.58
N THR A 392 6.82 -10.25 26.12
CA THR A 392 5.96 -11.06 27.01
C THR A 392 6.73 -11.89 28.03
N THR A 393 7.97 -11.53 28.36
CA THR A 393 8.64 -12.04 29.56
C THR A 393 9.39 -10.90 30.22
N GLY A 394 8.70 -10.22 31.12
CA GLY A 394 9.19 -9.12 31.92
C GLY A 394 8.42 -9.03 33.23
N THR A 395 8.29 -10.17 33.91
CA THR A 395 8.08 -10.29 35.35
C THR A 395 9.09 -11.30 35.85
#